data_AF-A0A9D7YP62-F1
#
_entry.id   AF-A0A9D7YP62-F1
#
_cell.length_a   1.000
_cell.length_b   1.000
_cell.length_c   1.000
_cell.angle_alpha   90.00
_cell.angle_beta   90.00
_cell.angle_gamma   90.00
#
_symmetry.space_group_name_H-M   'P 1'
#
loop_
_entity.id
_entity.type
_entity.pdbx_description
1 polymer ?
#
loop_
_entity_poly.entity_id
_entity_poly.type
_entity_poly.pdbx_seq_one_letter_code
_entity_poly.pdbx_strand_id
1 'polypeptide(L)' 'MQPSAPLRADAGQFFTPPPVVRLMASFFETLPADIHLLDAGAGVGVLTAAFVNGTQIHADDADKML' A
#
# COMPACT_ATOMS: atom_id res chain seq x y z
N MET A 1 -0.38 -35.68 -18.54
CA MET A 1 -1.21 -34.83 -17.65
C MET A 1 -0.31 -33.76 -17.11
N GLN A 2 -0.42 -32.51 -17.57
CA GLN A 2 0.34 -31.39 -16.97
C GLN A 2 -0.23 -31.09 -15.58
N PRO A 3 0.59 -30.86 -14.55
CA PRO A 3 0.09 -30.45 -13.24
C PRO A 3 -0.59 -29.09 -13.36
N SER A 4 -1.81 -28.97 -12.87
CA SER A 4 -2.49 -27.68 -12.71
C SER A 4 -1.75 -26.85 -11.66
N ALA A 5 -1.65 -25.55 -11.87
CA ALA A 5 -1.07 -24.65 -10.87
C ALA A 5 -1.80 -24.82 -9.52
N PRO A 6 -1.07 -24.77 -8.39
CA PRO A 6 -1.68 -24.88 -7.06
C PRO A 6 -2.69 -23.75 -6.83
N LEU A 7 -3.71 -24.01 -6.02
CA LEU A 7 -4.66 -22.98 -5.61
C LEU A 7 -3.91 -21.90 -4.81
N ARG A 8 -4.34 -20.65 -4.93
CA ARG A 8 -3.68 -19.50 -4.26
C ARG A 8 -3.52 -19.71 -2.75
N ALA A 9 -4.51 -20.32 -2.11
CA ALA A 9 -4.48 -20.65 -0.69
C ALA A 9 -3.38 -21.67 -0.35
N ASP A 10 -3.18 -22.67 -1.19
CA ASP A 10 -2.14 -23.71 -1.00
C ASP A 10 -0.72 -23.14 -1.18
N ALA A 11 -0.59 -22.02 -1.91
CA ALA A 11 0.64 -21.25 -2.05
C ALA A 11 0.85 -20.22 -0.94
N GLY A 12 0.00 -20.20 0.10
CA GLY A 12 0.11 -19.28 1.24
C GLY A 12 -0.29 -17.83 0.95
N GLN A 13 -1.00 -17.58 -0.15
CA GLN A 13 -1.46 -16.24 -0.50
C GLN A 13 -2.81 -15.95 0.17
N PHE A 14 -2.81 -15.07 1.15
CA PHE A 14 -4.01 -14.59 1.85
C PHE A 14 -4.25 -13.12 1.55
N PHE A 15 -5.51 -12.75 1.33
CA PHE A 15 -5.90 -11.37 1.08
C PHE A 15 -6.23 -10.65 2.38
N THR A 16 -5.67 -9.46 2.56
CA THR A 16 -6.06 -8.55 3.62
C THR A 16 -7.51 -8.09 3.39
N PRO A 17 -8.42 -8.25 4.37
CA PRO A 17 -9.80 -7.77 4.23
C PRO A 17 -9.88 -6.25 4.05
N PRO A 18 -10.87 -5.72 3.27
CA PRO A 18 -10.97 -4.29 3.00
C PRO A 18 -10.98 -3.36 4.22
N PRO A 19 -11.64 -3.70 5.36
CA PRO A 19 -11.60 -2.85 6.55
C PRO A 19 -10.19 -2.71 7.14
N VAL A 20 -9.40 -3.79 7.09
CA VAL A 20 -8.03 -3.81 7.61
C VAL A 20 -7.12 -2.97 6.72
N VAL A 21 -7.24 -3.11 5.40
CA VAL A 21 -6.49 -2.28 4.44
C VAL A 21 -6.78 -0.79 4.65
N ARG A 22 -8.05 -0.41 4.84
CA ARG A 22 -8.41 1.00 5.09
C ARG A 22 -7.86 1.53 6.40
N LEU A 23 -7.91 0.72 7.46
CA LEU A 23 -7.32 1.08 8.75
C LEU A 23 -5.80 1.30 8.60
N MET A 24 -5.09 0.36 7.97
CA MET A 24 -3.64 0.49 7.76
C MET A 24 -3.30 1.72 6.89
N ALA A 25 -4.07 1.98 5.84
CA ALA A 25 -3.90 3.18 5.01
C ALA A 25 -4.14 4.47 5.79
N SER A 26 -5.06 4.48 6.77
CA SER A 26 -5.31 5.65 7.62
C SER A 26 -4.18 6.00 8.59
N PHE A 27 -3.18 5.13 8.76
CA PHE A 27 -1.99 5.45 9.55
C PHE A 27 -1.02 6.36 8.80
N PHE A 28 -1.19 6.53 7.49
CA PHE A 28 -0.44 7.48 6.71
C PHE A 28 -1.18 8.82 6.71
N GLU A 29 -0.51 9.85 7.21
CA GLU A 29 -1.03 11.21 7.26
C GLU A 29 -0.50 12.02 6.07
N THR A 30 -0.33 13.33 6.23
CA THR A 30 0.35 14.18 5.25
C THR A 30 1.80 13.75 5.11
N LEU A 31 2.22 13.49 3.88
CA LEU A 31 3.58 13.04 3.57
C LEU A 31 4.38 14.14 2.86
N PRO A 32 5.72 14.11 2.97
CA PRO A 32 6.61 14.91 2.13
C PRO A 32 6.35 14.65 0.64
N ALA A 33 6.80 15.58 -0.21
CA ALA A 33 6.67 15.45 -1.66
C ALA A 33 7.29 14.15 -2.20
N ASP A 34 8.44 13.75 -1.65
CA ASP A 34 9.17 12.54 -2.03
C ASP A 34 9.25 11.55 -0.88
N ILE A 35 8.83 10.31 -1.13
CA ILE A 35 8.92 9.20 -0.18
C ILE A 35 9.35 7.90 -0.86
N HIS A 36 9.89 6.98 -0.06
CA HIS A 36 10.15 5.60 -0.47
C HIS A 36 9.24 4.68 0.33
N LEU A 37 8.25 4.07 -0.34
CA LEU A 37 7.27 3.18 0.27
C LEU A 37 7.66 1.70 0.10
N LEU A 38 7.61 0.92 1.18
CA LEU A 38 7.77 -0.53 1.18
C LEU A 38 6.46 -1.22 1.56
N ASP A 39 5.90 -2.01 0.65
CA ASP A 39 4.76 -2.91 0.90
C ASP A 39 5.26 -4.37 0.90
N ALA A 40 5.74 -4.82 2.07
CA ALA A 40 6.34 -6.14 2.19
C ALA A 40 5.27 -7.25 2.04
N GLY A 41 5.49 -8.18 1.12
CA GLY A 41 4.51 -9.25 0.87
C GLY A 41 3.20 -8.73 0.26
N ALA A 42 3.25 -7.65 -0.51
CA ALA A 42 2.10 -6.92 -1.07
C ALA A 42 1.03 -7.80 -1.77
N GLY A 43 1.40 -8.98 -2.27
CA GLY A 43 0.51 -9.84 -3.04
C GLY A 43 -0.01 -9.10 -4.27
N VAL A 44 -1.29 -8.73 -4.24
CA VAL A 44 -1.94 -7.92 -5.29
C VAL A 44 -1.80 -6.40 -5.10
N GLY A 45 -1.12 -5.93 -4.05
CA GLY A 45 -0.84 -4.50 -3.82
C GLY A 45 -2.00 -3.72 -3.19
N VAL A 46 -2.90 -4.36 -2.45
CA VAL A 46 -4.11 -3.71 -1.89
C VAL A 46 -3.79 -2.60 -0.90
N LEU A 47 -2.71 -2.71 -0.12
CA LEU A 47 -2.31 -1.67 0.81
C LEU A 47 -1.73 -0.47 0.04
N THR A 48 -0.83 -0.70 -0.91
CA THR A 48 -0.32 0.36 -1.80
C THR A 48 -1.44 1.10 -2.53
N ALA A 49 -2.46 0.40 -3.04
CA ALA A 49 -3.59 1.04 -3.71
C ALA A 49 -4.42 1.91 -2.75
N ALA A 50 -4.69 1.42 -1.53
CA ALA A 50 -5.42 2.19 -0.53
C ALA A 50 -4.62 3.38 -0.01
N PHE A 51 -3.30 3.23 0.13
CA PHE A 51 -2.37 4.30 0.45
C PHE A 51 -2.48 5.43 -0.58
N VAL A 52 -2.27 5.14 -1.88
CA VAL A 52 -2.33 6.16 -2.95
C VAL A 52 -3.69 6.88 -2.99
N ASN A 53 -4.79 6.17 -2.72
CA ASN A 53 -6.12 6.77 -2.68
C ASN A 53 -6.39 7.62 -1.43
N GLY A 54 -5.74 7.32 -0.31
CA GLY A 54 -6.03 7.92 1.00
C GLY A 54 -5.06 9.02 1.43
N THR A 55 -3.82 9.01 0.93
CA THR A 55 -2.80 9.98 1.34
C THR A 55 -2.90 11.31 0.61
N GLN A 56 -2.65 12.39 1.35
CA GLN A 56 -2.50 13.72 0.81
C GLN A 56 -1.01 14.08 0.76
N ILE A 57 -0.57 14.64 -0.36
CA ILE A 57 0.81 15.08 -0.57
C ILE A 57 0.92 16.52 -0.07
N HIS A 58 1.90 16.82 0.77
CA HIS A 58 2.25 18.22 1.02
C HIS A 58 3.04 18.75 -0.16
N ALA A 59 2.59 19.86 -0.75
CA ALA A 59 3.48 20.66 -1.58
C ALA A 59 4.42 21.40 -0.62
N ASP A 60 5.72 21.13 -0.69
CA ASP A 60 6.68 21.75 0.22
C ASP A 60 6.58 23.29 0.20
N ASP A 61 6.64 23.88 1.41
CA ASP A 61 6.90 25.30 1.67
C ASP A 61 8.28 25.69 1.10
N ALA A 62 8.38 25.88 -0.21
CA ALA A 62 9.58 26.42 -0.87
C ALA A 62 9.94 27.86 -0.41
N ASP A 63 9.11 28.48 0.45
CA ASP A 63 9.23 29.88 0.88
C ASP A 63 9.81 30.10 2.30
N LYS A 64 10.22 29.06 3.04
CA LYS A 64 10.77 29.23 4.41
C LYS A 64 12.30 29.27 4.50
N MET A 65 12.98 29.76 3.45
CA MET A 65 14.43 30.01 3.50
C MET A 65 14.83 31.34 2.83
N LEU A 66 14.06 32.40 3.11
CA LEU A 66 14.45 33.80 2.95
C LEU A 66 14.47 34.49 4.32
#